data_AF-A0A7D5N4X1-F1
#
_entry.id   AF-A0A7D5N4X1-F1
#
_cell.length_a   1.000
_cell.length_b   1.000
_cell.length_c   1.000
_cell.angle_alpha   90.00
_cell.angle_beta   90.00
_cell.angle_gamma   90.00
#
_symmetry.space_group_name_H-M   'P 1'
#
loop_
_entity.id
_entity.type
_entity.pdbx_description
1 polymer ?
#
loop_
_entity_poly.entity_id
_entity_poly.type
_entity_poly.pdbx_seq_one_letter_code
_entity_poly.pdbx_strand_id
1 'polypeptide(L)'
;MKKSGTGITLSWTSTETKGGLQYAIYRFTKGQDIDFERAENLLEITRSSTWISNEASGKYTYAVTALNRLHVESEPGYAME
;
A
#
# COMPACT_ATOMS: atom_id res chain seq x y z
N MET A 1 -14.78 21.68 2.99
CA MET A 1 -15.17 20.33 2.52
C MET A 1 -14.98 19.35 3.68
N LYS A 2 -16.05 18.81 4.25
CA LYS A 2 -15.94 17.70 5.22
C LYS A 2 -16.14 16.40 4.44
N LYS A 3 -15.06 15.71 4.10
CA LYS A 3 -15.15 14.30 3.71
C LYS A 3 -15.28 13.48 5.00
N SER A 4 -16.52 13.26 5.43
CA SER A 4 -16.81 12.22 6.43
C SER A 4 -16.96 10.90 5.65
N GLY A 5 -15.84 10.24 5.37
CA GLY A 5 -15.82 8.95 4.69
C GLY A 5 -15.09 7.94 5.56
N THR A 6 -15.67 6.77 5.73
CA THR A 6 -15.14 5.56 6.38
C THR A 6 -13.91 4.98 5.67
N GLY A 7 -12.91 5.83 5.40
CA GLY A 7 -11.72 5.49 4.65
C GLY A 7 -10.68 4.80 5.53
N ILE A 8 -10.04 3.78 4.98
CA ILE A 8 -8.93 3.07 5.63
C ILE A 8 -7.68 3.91 5.47
N THR A 9 -6.98 4.19 6.57
CA THR A 9 -5.69 4.88 6.53
C THR A 9 -4.57 3.88 6.77
N LEU A 10 -3.71 3.70 5.77
CA LEU A 10 -2.49 2.92 5.87
C LEU A 10 -1.34 3.86 6.20
N SER A 11 -0.55 3.53 7.23
CA SER A 11 0.66 4.26 7.61
C SER A 11 1.75 3.26 7.92
N TRP A 12 2.97 3.52 7.44
CA TRP A 12 4.12 2.66 7.68
C TRP A 12 5.35 3.47 8.05
N THR A 13 6.24 2.86 8.82
CA THR A 13 7.50 3.46 9.23
C THR A 13 8.57 3.12 8.20
N SER A 14 9.18 4.15 7.60
CA SER A 14 10.40 3.99 6.83
C SER A 14 11.61 4.08 7.75
N THR A 15 12.48 3.08 7.71
CA THR A 15 13.81 3.15 8.33
C THR A 15 14.78 4.01 7.49
N GLU A 16 14.51 4.14 6.19
CA GLU A 16 15.25 5.01 5.29
C GLU A 16 14.75 6.44 5.42
N THR A 17 15.57 7.29 6.07
CA THR A 17 15.28 8.71 6.33
C THR A 17 15.68 9.63 5.17
N LYS A 18 16.39 9.12 4.17
CA LYS A 18 16.92 9.91 3.05
C LYS A 18 16.31 9.51 1.70
N GLY A 19 15.05 9.91 1.49
CA GLY A 19 14.48 10.32 0.20
C GLY A 19 14.61 9.39 -1.02
N GLY A 20 14.90 8.11 -0.83
CA GLY A 20 15.22 7.17 -1.90
C GLY A 20 14.20 6.07 -2.13
N LEU A 21 13.28 5.84 -1.19
CA LEU A 21 12.27 4.79 -1.33
C LEU A 21 10.99 5.32 -1.97
N GLN A 22 10.46 4.54 -2.89
CA GLN A 22 9.06 4.58 -3.27
C GLN A 22 8.35 3.40 -2.59
N TYR A 23 7.03 3.43 -2.56
CA TYR A 23 6.21 2.37 -2.00
C TYR A 23 5.15 1.98 -3.01
N ALA A 24 5.06 0.69 -3.32
CA ALA A 24 3.96 0.16 -4.10
C ALA A 24 2.86 -0.29 -3.14
N ILE A 25 1.63 0.14 -3.44
CA ILE A 25 0.44 -0.13 -2.66
C ILE A 25 -0.41 -1.10 -3.46
N TYR A 26 -0.63 -2.27 -2.89
CA TYR A 26 -1.45 -3.31 -3.51
C TYR A 26 -2.78 -3.48 -2.77
N ARG A 27 -3.78 -3.93 -3.51
CA ARG A 27 -5.10 -4.28 -2.99
C ARG A 27 -5.55 -5.62 -3.55
N PHE A 28 -6.01 -6.48 -2.65
CA PHE A 28 -6.55 -7.80 -2.97
C PHE A 28 -7.97 -7.90 -2.43
N THR A 29 -8.87 -8.52 -3.19
CA THR A 29 -10.22 -8.83 -2.67
C THR A 29 -10.09 -9.77 -1.47
N LYS A 30 -10.94 -9.62 -0.45
CA LYS A 30 -10.90 -10.52 0.71
C LYS A 30 -11.02 -11.99 0.28
N GLY A 31 -10.03 -12.80 0.66
CA GLY A 31 -9.95 -14.23 0.31
C GLY A 31 -9.39 -14.52 -1.09
N GLN A 32 -8.99 -13.50 -1.86
CA GLN A 32 -8.21 -13.66 -3.08
C GLN A 32 -6.77 -14.09 -2.73
N ASP A 33 -6.17 -14.90 -3.60
CA ASP A 33 -4.74 -15.17 -3.53
C ASP A 33 -3.92 -13.86 -3.70
N ILE A 34 -2.90 -13.73 -2.86
CA ILE A 34 -1.99 -12.58 -2.89
C ILE A 34 -0.94 -12.82 -3.97
N ASP A 35 -1.08 -12.10 -5.08
CA ASP A 35 -0.19 -12.15 -6.24
C ASP A 35 0.23 -10.73 -6.64
N PHE A 36 1.50 -10.41 -6.38
CA PHE A 36 2.11 -9.10 -6.66
C PHE A 36 2.51 -8.92 -8.13
N GLU A 37 2.58 -10.00 -8.92
CA GLU A 37 2.93 -9.92 -10.35
C GLU A 37 1.74 -9.45 -11.20
N ARG A 38 0.52 -9.52 -10.64
CA ARG A 38 -0.69 -9.03 -11.30
C ARG A 38 -0.83 -7.53 -11.15
N ALA A 39 -0.55 -6.81 -12.23
CA ALA A 39 -0.62 -5.35 -12.29
C ALA A 39 -1.99 -4.77 -11.88
N GLU A 40 -3.09 -5.53 -12.00
CA GLU A 40 -4.42 -5.12 -11.56
C GLU A 40 -4.55 -4.93 -10.03
N ASN A 41 -3.67 -5.58 -9.25
CA ASN A 41 -3.64 -5.44 -7.81
C ASN A 41 -2.83 -4.21 -7.38
N LEU A 42 -2.00 -3.62 -8.25
CA LEU A 42 -1.21 -2.42 -7.95
C LEU A 42 -2.11 -1.18 -8.06
N LEU A 43 -2.32 -0.49 -6.95
CA LEU A 43 -3.11 0.74 -6.90
C LEU A 43 -2.27 1.98 -7.21
N GLU A 44 -1.11 2.09 -6.58
CA GLU A 44 -0.31 3.31 -6.63
C GLU A 44 1.15 3.03 -6.29
N ILE A 45 2.06 3.79 -6.91
CA ILE A 45 3.45 3.91 -6.46
C ILE A 45 3.62 5.33 -5.90
N THR A 46 3.91 5.44 -4.61
CA THR A 46 3.98 6.71 -3.90
C THR A 46 5.32 6.91 -3.19
N ARG A 47 5.64 8.15 -2.85
CA ARG A 47 6.75 8.48 -1.93
C ARG A 47 6.26 8.84 -0.52
N SER A 48 4.94 8.95 -0.34
CA SER A 48 4.33 9.17 0.97
C SER A 48 4.48 7.91 1.82
N SER A 49 4.65 8.08 3.13
CA SER A 49 4.60 6.98 4.11
C SER A 49 3.19 6.75 4.67
N THR A 50 2.20 7.48 4.13
CA THR A 50 0.79 7.36 4.46
C THR A 50 -0.05 7.35 3.20
N TRP A 51 -1.13 6.57 3.22
CA TRP A 51 -2.08 6.48 2.13
C TRP A 51 -3.50 6.29 2.67
N ILE A 52 -4.49 6.83 1.97
CA ILE A 52 -5.89 6.82 2.40
C ILE A 52 -6.74 6.18 1.30
N SER A 53 -7.41 5.09 1.65
CA SER A 53 -8.45 4.48 0.84
C SER A 53 -9.78 5.20 1.03
N ASN A 54 -10.59 5.32 -0.03
CA ASN A 54 -12.01 5.69 0.11
C ASN A 54 -12.93 4.46 0.23
N GLU A 55 -12.36 3.25 0.20
CA GLU A 55 -13.12 2.00 0.35
C GLU A 55 -13.47 1.72 1.81
N ALA A 56 -14.58 1.02 2.02
CA ALA A 56 -14.98 0.53 3.34
C ALA A 56 -14.04 -0.58 3.83
N SER A 57 -13.82 -0.63 5.14
CA SER A 57 -13.02 -1.68 5.80
C SER A 57 -13.57 -3.08 5.58
N GLY A 58 -12.67 -4.07 5.62
CA GLY A 58 -13.03 -5.50 5.59
C GLY A 58 -13.45 -6.06 4.23
N LYS A 59 -13.43 -5.25 3.15
CA LYS A 59 -13.61 -5.73 1.76
C LYS A 59 -12.32 -6.19 1.11
N TYR A 60 -11.21 -5.60 1.50
CA TYR A 60 -9.93 -5.76 0.83
C TYR A 60 -8.82 -6.00 1.84
N THR A 61 -7.80 -6.71 1.40
CA THR A 61 -6.50 -6.79 2.06
C THR A 61 -5.55 -5.86 1.31
N TYR A 62 -4.75 -5.10 2.05
CA TYR A 62 -3.76 -4.21 1.48
C TYR A 62 -2.35 -4.69 1.84
N ALA A 63 -1.41 -4.47 0.94
CA ALA A 63 0.00 -4.72 1.18
C ALA A 63 0.81 -3.52 0.69
N VAL A 64 1.91 -3.26 1.38
CA VAL A 64 2.83 -2.19 1.02
C VAL A 64 4.23 -2.78 0.92
N THR A 65 4.88 -2.57 -0.21
CA THR A 65 6.28 -2.96 -0.44
C THR A 65 7.11 -1.70 -0.63
N ALA A 66 8.39 -1.76 -0.29
CA ALA A 66 9.34 -0.69 -0.55
C ALA A 66 10.07 -0.95 -1.87
N LEU A 67 10.26 0.10 -2.67
CA LEU A 67 11.06 0.10 -3.89
C LEU A 67 12.29 0.94 -3.63
N ASN A 68 13.47 0.38 -3.87
CA ASN A 68 14.71 1.15 -3.81
C ASN A 68 14.89 2.04 -5.07
N ARG A 69 15.95 2.85 -5.11
CA ARG A 69 16.24 3.76 -6.24
C ARG A 69 16.47 3.06 -7.59
N LEU A 70 16.69 1.75 -7.58
CA LEU A 70 16.86 0.91 -8.77
C LEU A 70 15.56 0.18 -9.13
N HIS A 71 14.43 0.51 -8.49
CA HIS A 71 13.14 -0.17 -8.64
C HIS A 71 13.17 -1.66 -8.28
N VAL A 72 14.11 -2.07 -7.43
CA VAL A 72 14.06 -3.41 -6.82
C VAL A 72 13.12 -3.34 -5.61
N GLU A 73 12.14 -4.23 -5.61
CA GLU A 73 11.08 -4.30 -4.61
C GLU A 73 11.48 -5.19 -3.42
N SER A 74 11.07 -4.81 -2.21
CA SER A 74 11.29 -5.58 -0.99
C SER A 74 10.30 -6.74 -0.87
N GLU A 75 10.54 -7.62 0.10
CA GLU A 75 9.45 -8.47 0.61
C GLU A 75 8.29 -7.59 1.13
N PRO A 76 7.04 -8.05 1.01
CA PRO A 76 5.87 -7.26 1.39
C PRO A 76 5.76 -7.04 2.90
N GLY A 77 5.55 -5.78 3.29
CA GLY A 77 5.04 -5.43 4.61
C GLY A 77 3.52 -5.54 4.60
N TYR A 78 2.96 -6.47 5.39
CA TYR A 78 1.52 -6.58 5.54
C TYR A 78 1.02 -5.47 6.47
N ALA A 79 0.21 -4.55 5.93
CA ALA A 79 -0.64 -3.70 6.74
C ALA A 79 -1.99 -4.44 6.87
N MET A 80 -2.09 -5.32 7.86
CA MET A 80 -3.38 -5.97 8.15
C MET A 80 -4.35 -4.91 8.69
N GLU A 81 -5.61 -4.94 8.21
CA GLU A 81 -6.74 -4.44 8.99
C GLU A 81 -7.15 -5.46 10.04
#